data_AF-A0A542ARN8-F1
#
_entry.id   AF-A0A542ARN8-F1
#
_cell.length_a   1.000
_cell.length_b   1.000
_cell.length_c   1.000
_cell.angle_alpha   90.00
_cell.angle_beta   90.00
_cell.angle_gamma   90.00
#
_symmetry.space_group_name_H-M   'P 1'
#
loop_
_entity.id
_entity.type
_entity.pdbx_description
1 polymer ?
#
loop_
_entity_poly.entity_id
_entity_poly.type
_entity_poly.pdbx_seq_one_letter_code
_entity_poly.pdbx_strand_id
1 'polypeptide(L)' 'MTLLELQDILGERILIAKNENLSTEERKMETDLSQTISSLAKQMINNADIVLRADKLKAEGKITGSNIEKMIG' A
#
# COMPACT_ATOMS: atom_id res chain seq x y z
N MET A 1 4.89 6.56 8.58
CA MET A 1 4.59 5.21 8.07
C MET A 1 5.64 4.81 7.06
N THR A 2 6.54 3.95 7.46
CA THR A 2 7.53 3.27 6.62
C THR A 2 6.93 1.98 6.05
N LEU A 3 7.61 1.35 5.08
CA LEU A 3 7.20 0.02 4.59
C LEU A 3 7.26 -1.07 5.68
N LEU A 4 8.17 -0.92 6.65
CA LEU A 4 8.28 -1.84 7.79
C LEU A 4 7.07 -1.69 8.72
N GLU A 5 6.69 -0.46 9.07
CA GLU A 5 5.48 -0.20 9.87
C GLU A 5 4.21 -0.71 9.16
N LEU A 6 4.14 -0.57 7.83
CA LEU A 6 3.03 -1.11 7.03
C LEU A 6 3.00 -2.64 7.05
N GLN A 7 4.17 -3.29 6.93
CA GLN A 7 4.30 -4.73 6.99
C GLN A 7 3.83 -5.29 8.33
N ASP A 8 4.22 -4.64 9.44
CA ASP A 8 3.82 -5.04 10.79
C ASP A 8 2.29 -4.98 10.95
N ILE A 9 1.67 -3.86 10.55
CA ILE A 9 0.20 -3.70 10.58
C ILE A 9 -0.49 -4.78 9.75
N LEU A 10 -0.02 -5.04 8.52
CA LEU A 10 -0.61 -6.08 7.67
C LEU A 10 -0.48 -7.47 8.30
N GLY A 11 0.66 -7.76 8.94
CA GLY A 11 0.90 -9.00 9.67
C GLY A 11 -0.10 -9.19 10.80
N GLU A 12 -0.33 -8.16 11.61
CA GLU A 12 -1.33 -8.19 12.68
C GLU A 12 -2.74 -8.47 12.15
N ARG A 13 -3.14 -7.83 11.04
CA ARG A 13 -4.45 -8.08 10.42
C ARG A 13 -4.60 -9.52 9.96
N ILE A 14 -3.54 -10.15 9.44
CA ILE A 14 -3.54 -11.57 9.06
C ILE A 14 -3.75 -12.47 10.30
N LEU A 15 -3.09 -12.16 11.41
CA LEU A 15 -3.25 -12.91 12.66
C LEU A 15 -4.68 -12.82 13.19
N ILE A 16 -5.28 -11.62 13.17
CA ILE A 16 -6.67 -11.40 13.58
C ILE A 16 -7.64 -12.16 12.66
N ALA A 17 -7.44 -12.10 11.34
CA ALA A 17 -8.30 -12.80 10.38
C ALA A 17 -8.27 -14.33 10.54
N LYS A 18 -7.15 -14.88 11.03
CA LYS A 18 -6.99 -16.31 11.33
C LYS A 18 -7.57 -16.73 12.68
N ASN A 19 -8.06 -15.80 13.50
CA ASN A 19 -8.65 -16.14 14.79
C ASN A 19 -9.98 -16.90 14.59
N GLU A 20 -10.01 -18.17 14.99
CA GLU A 20 -11.20 -19.03 14.88
C GLU A 20 -12.24 -18.74 15.97
N ASN A 21 -11.85 -18.05 17.05
CA ASN A 21 -12.72 -17.78 18.20
C ASN A 21 -13.62 -16.55 18.03
N LEU A 22 -13.57 -15.88 16.88
CA LEU A 22 -14.44 -14.74 16.58
C LEU A 22 -15.87 -15.19 16.30
N SER A 23 -16.85 -14.49 16.87
CA SER A 23 -18.24 -14.63 16.45
C SER A 23 -18.41 -14.22 14.97
N THR A 24 -19.53 -14.62 14.36
CA THR A 24 -19.82 -14.29 12.96
C THR A 24 -19.82 -12.79 12.69
N GLU A 25 -20.35 -11.99 13.62
CA GLU A 25 -20.42 -10.53 13.47
C GLU A 25 -19.04 -9.88 13.60
N GLU A 26 -18.25 -10.30 14.60
CA GLU A 26 -16.85 -9.85 14.75
C GLU A 26 -16.01 -10.22 13.53
N ARG A 27 -16.18 -11.43 13.01
CA ARG A 27 -15.48 -11.87 11.79
C ARG A 27 -15.79 -11.00 10.59
N LYS A 28 -17.05 -10.58 10.44
CA LYS A 28 -17.48 -9.70 9.35
C LYS A 28 -16.84 -8.31 9.48
N MET A 29 -16.94 -7.70 10.67
CA MET A 29 -16.32 -6.40 10.94
C MET A 29 -14.80 -6.43 10.71
N GLU A 30 -14.12 -7.48 11.19
CA GLU A 30 -12.68 -7.63 11.00
C GLU A 30 -12.30 -7.86 9.53
N THR A 31 -13.14 -8.55 8.76
CA THR A 31 -12.91 -8.76 7.33
C THR A 31 -12.99 -7.44 6.57
N ASP A 32 -14.04 -6.64 6.81
CA ASP A 32 -14.25 -5.36 6.12
C ASP A 32 -13.12 -4.36 6.44
N LEU A 33 -12.71 -4.29 7.71
CA LEU A 33 -11.58 -3.47 8.12
C LEU A 33 -10.27 -3.95 7.50
N SER A 34 -10.03 -5.27 7.46
CA SER A 34 -8.84 -5.85 6.85
C SER A 34 -8.77 -5.60 5.34
N GLN A 35 -9.90 -5.67 4.63
CA GLN A 35 -9.98 -5.31 3.21
C GLN A 35 -9.64 -3.85 2.97
N THR A 36 -10.15 -2.95 3.82
CA THR A 36 -9.85 -1.52 3.76
C THR A 36 -8.36 -1.26 3.95
N ILE A 37 -7.76 -1.83 5.00
CA ILE A 37 -6.31 -1.70 5.28
C ILE A 37 -5.48 -2.29 4.13
N SER A 38 -5.84 -3.47 3.62
CA SER A 38 -5.15 -4.09 2.48
C SER A 38 -5.20 -3.20 1.22
N SER A 39 -6.32 -2.54 0.98
CA SER A 39 -6.49 -1.65 -0.19
C SER A 39 -5.64 -0.39 -0.06
N LEU A 40 -5.59 0.22 1.12
CA LEU A 40 -4.72 1.36 1.40
C LEU A 40 -3.24 0.97 1.27
N ALA A 41 -2.86 -0.19 1.80
CA ALA A 41 -1.50 -0.70 1.67
C ALA A 41 -1.07 -0.87 0.21
N LYS A 42 -1.94 -1.45 -0.64
CA LYS A 42 -1.69 -1.57 -2.08
C LYS A 42 -1.49 -0.21 -2.75
N GLN A 43 -2.29 0.79 -2.40
CA GLN A 43 -2.15 2.14 -2.95
C GLN A 43 -0.80 2.76 -2.55
N MET A 44 -0.37 2.61 -1.30
CA MET A 44 0.93 3.10 -0.84
C MET A 44 2.09 2.46 -1.59
N ILE A 45 2.05 1.13 -1.76
CA ILE A 45 3.08 0.38 -2.50
C ILE A 45 3.11 0.83 -3.97
N ASN A 46 1.95 0.95 -4.62
CA ASN A 46 1.87 1.42 -6.00
C ASN A 46 2.41 2.85 -6.16
N ASN A 47 2.07 3.75 -5.24
CA ASN A 47 2.58 5.12 -5.25
C ASN A 47 4.10 5.16 -5.07
N ALA A 48 4.65 4.32 -4.18
CA ALA A 48 6.09 4.23 -3.99
C ALA A 48 6.83 3.69 -5.24
N ASP A 49 6.26 2.68 -5.92
CA ASP A 49 6.82 2.15 -7.18
C ASP A 49 6.76 3.20 -8.31
N ILE A 50 5.69 3.98 -8.41
CA ILE A 50 5.58 5.08 -9.38
C ILE A 50 6.68 6.12 -9.14
N VAL A 51 6.88 6.55 -7.90
CA VAL A 51 7.93 7.52 -7.54
C VAL A 51 9.32 6.96 -7.87
N LEU A 52 9.60 5.71 -7.49
CA LEU A 52 10.89 5.06 -7.78
C LEU A 52 11.18 4.99 -9.29
N ARG A 53 10.17 4.65 -10.10
CA ARG A 53 10.30 4.60 -11.56
C ARG A 53 10.51 5.99 -12.15
N ALA A 54 9.80 6.99 -11.63
CA ALA A 54 9.97 8.37 -12.07
C ALA A 54 11.39 8.87 -11.78
N ASP A 55 11.92 8.63 -10.58
CA ASP A 55 13.30 8.99 -10.21
C ASP A 55 14.32 8.32 -11.12
N LYS A 56 14.15 7.02 -11.39
CA LYS A 56 15.01 6.28 -12.32
C LYS A 56 14.98 6.89 -13.72
N LEU A 57 13.79 7.15 -14.26
CA LEU A 57 13.62 7.72 -15.60
C LEU A 57 14.18 9.14 -15.69
N LYS A 58 14.08 9.93 -14.62
CA LYS A 58 14.68 11.27 -14.51
C LYS A 58 16.20 11.20 -14.52
N ALA A 59 16.78 10.29 -13.73
CA ALA A 59 18.22 10.04 -13.70
C ALA A 59 18.77 9.56 -15.06
N GLU A 60 17.96 8.82 -15.82
CA GLU A 60 18.27 8.40 -17.20
C GLU A 60 18.00 9.49 -18.26
N GLY A 61 17.49 10.67 -17.87
CA GLY A 61 17.14 11.78 -18.77
C GLY A 61 15.96 11.50 -19.71
N LYS A 62 15.19 10.44 -19.46
CA LYS A 62 14.14 9.95 -20.38
C LYS A 62 12.81 10.68 -20.26
N ILE A 63 12.59 11.38 -19.16
CA ILE A 63 11.32 12.10 -18.90
C ILE A 63 11.48 13.62 -18.87
N THR A 64 12.66 14.15 -19.16
CA THR A 64 12.91 15.59 -19.26
C THR A 64 12.01 16.22 -20.32
N GLY A 65 11.25 17.24 -19.94
CA GLY A 65 10.24 17.92 -20.77
C GLY A 65 8.94 17.15 -20.97
N SER A 66 8.78 15.97 -20.37
CA SER A 66 7.57 15.15 -20.53
C SER A 66 6.39 15.68 -19.70
N ASN A 67 5.16 15.30 -20.08
CA ASN A 67 3.99 15.61 -19.26
C ASN A 67 4.05 14.96 -17.89
N ILE A 68 4.70 13.80 -17.77
CA ILE A 68 4.82 13.10 -16.49
C ILE A 68 5.74 13.85 -15.52
N GLU A 69 6.81 14.47 -16.03
CA GLU A 69 7.67 15.36 -15.23
C GLU A 69 6.86 16.52 -14.65
N LYS A 70 6.02 17.17 -15.46
CA LYS A 70 5.12 18.23 -14.99
C LYS A 70 4.07 17.77 -13.97
N MET A 71 3.69 16.49 -14.00
CA MET A 71 2.72 15.92 -13.06
C MET A 71 3.33 15.56 -11.71
N ILE A 72 4.63 15.27 -11.66
CA ILE A 72 5.35 14.89 -10.43
C ILE A 72 6.16 16.05 -9.83
N GLY A 73 6.55 17.06 -10.62
CA GLY A 73 7.38 18.20 -10.21
C GLY A 73 8.29 18.70 -11.31
#